data_AF-A0A4Q6FD47-F1
#
_entry.id   AF-A0A4Q6FD47-F1
#
_cell.length_a   1.000
_cell.length_b   1.000
_cell.length_c   1.000
_cell.angle_alpha   90.00
_cell.angle_beta   90.00
_cell.angle_gamma   90.00
#
_symmetry.space_group_name_H-M   'P 1'
#
loop_
_entity.id
_entity.type
_entity.pdbx_description
1 polymer ?
#
loop_
_entity_poly.entity_id
_entity_poly.type
_entity_poly.pdbx_seq_one_letter_code
_entity_poly.pdbx_strand_id
1 'polypeptide(L)'
;MGFCERPYNELLYIPGLFDFPNGRTDCSITRIFVDSKASLAGGRANWGIPKELAEFTLSDDKAELTVAVNGEPATAFAMRNFGPTLPLNTRLVPKGLRTLSQLYSDTIYNFALSGKARMRLASLEPKFSSAKLFPDLTKRSVLAGVYIEDFEIEFPVAKRLEHKIL
;
A
#
# COMPACT_ATOMS: atom_id res chain seq x y z
N MET A 1 2.28 -11.56 26.96
CA MET A 1 3.49 -11.56 26.12
C MET A 1 3.22 -10.62 24.95
N GLY A 2 3.61 -9.34 25.05
CA GLY A 2 3.35 -8.37 23.97
C GLY A 2 4.30 -8.64 22.82
N PHE A 3 3.78 -8.97 21.64
CA PHE A 3 4.58 -8.96 20.43
C PHE A 3 4.90 -7.49 20.11
N CYS A 4 6.14 -7.07 20.38
CA CYS A 4 6.68 -5.86 19.80
C CYS A 4 6.85 -6.15 18.31
N GLU A 5 5.93 -5.65 17.47
CA GLU A 5 6.04 -5.79 16.02
C GLU A 5 7.34 -5.08 15.58
N ARG A 6 8.28 -5.85 15.03
CA ARG A 6 9.48 -5.27 14.44
C ARG A 6 9.08 -4.42 13.23
N PRO A 7 9.82 -3.35 12.92
CA PRO A 7 9.65 -2.65 11.66
C PRO A 7 9.79 -3.66 10.51
N TYR A 8 8.93 -3.53 9.52
CA TYR A 8 8.85 -4.41 8.37
C TYR A 8 8.72 -3.56 7.10
N ASN A 9 9.09 -4.14 5.96
CA ASN A 9 8.94 -3.47 4.67
C ASN A 9 7.59 -3.87 4.04
N GLU A 10 6.92 -2.90 3.44
CA GLU A 10 5.66 -3.10 2.74
C GLU A 10 5.70 -2.41 1.37
N LEU A 11 5.23 -3.12 0.34
CA LEU A 11 4.96 -2.55 -0.99
C LEU A 11 3.51 -2.88 -1.35
N LEU A 12 2.68 -1.85 -1.52
CA LEU A 12 1.29 -2.00 -1.96
C LEU A 12 1.06 -1.35 -3.33
N TYR A 13 0.09 -1.88 -4.07
CA TYR A 13 -0.33 -1.36 -5.36
C TYR A 13 -1.85 -1.20 -5.44
N ILE A 14 -2.26 0.03 -5.76
CA ILE A 14 -3.64 0.45 -5.98
C ILE A 14 -3.74 0.91 -7.45
N PRO A 15 -4.34 0.13 -8.35
CA PRO A 15 -4.41 0.47 -9.77
C PRO A 15 -5.42 1.59 -10.08
N GLY A 16 -6.32 1.89 -9.15
CA GLY A 16 -7.32 2.93 -9.32
C GLY A 16 -8.62 2.63 -8.58
N LEU A 17 -9.69 3.20 -9.11
CA LEU A 17 -11.06 3.07 -8.61
C LEU A 17 -11.74 1.81 -9.18
N PHE A 18 -12.57 1.18 -8.35
CA PHE A 18 -13.40 0.04 -8.72
C PHE A 18 -14.83 0.27 -8.26
N ASP A 19 -15.78 -0.23 -9.04
CA ASP A 19 -17.18 -0.30 -8.64
C ASP A 19 -17.41 -1.53 -7.75
N PHE A 20 -18.08 -1.31 -6.61
CA PHE A 20 -18.41 -2.35 -5.65
C PHE A 20 -19.91 -2.71 -5.70
N PRO A 21 -20.30 -3.94 -5.33
CA PRO A 21 -21.70 -4.39 -5.36
C PRO A 21 -22.71 -3.53 -4.58
N ASN A 22 -22.24 -2.70 -3.64
CA ASN A 22 -23.08 -1.76 -2.90
C ASN A 22 -23.29 -0.40 -3.62
N GLY A 23 -22.88 -0.29 -4.89
CA GLY A 23 -23.01 0.92 -5.70
C GLY A 23 -21.97 2.00 -5.40
N ARG A 24 -20.92 1.70 -4.63
CA ARG A 24 -19.82 2.64 -4.37
C ARG A 24 -18.67 2.45 -5.35
N THR A 25 -17.97 3.55 -5.62
CA THR A 25 -16.72 3.55 -6.38
C THR A 25 -15.59 4.02 -5.46
N ASP A 26 -14.66 3.13 -5.12
CA ASP A 26 -13.56 3.41 -4.18
C ASP A 26 -12.24 2.80 -4.70
N CYS A 27 -11.10 3.26 -4.16
CA CYS A 27 -9.80 2.65 -4.41
C CYS A 27 -9.70 1.25 -3.77
N SER A 28 -9.01 0.33 -4.45
CA SER A 28 -8.77 -1.03 -3.97
C SER A 28 -7.30 -1.42 -4.08
N ILE A 29 -6.72 -1.94 -3.01
CA ILE A 29 -5.40 -2.60 -3.03
C ILE A 29 -5.55 -3.92 -3.76
N THR A 30 -4.73 -4.16 -4.77
CA THR A 30 -4.76 -5.41 -5.55
C THR A 30 -3.52 -6.27 -5.36
N ARG A 31 -2.41 -5.66 -4.96
CA ARG A 31 -1.18 -6.34 -4.56
C ARG A 31 -0.62 -5.69 -3.31
N ILE A 32 -0.08 -6.50 -2.43
CA ILE A 32 0.60 -6.06 -1.22
C ILE A 32 1.61 -7.11 -0.79
N PHE A 33 2.86 -6.70 -0.70
CA PHE A 33 4.00 -7.52 -0.31
C PHE A 33 4.53 -7.05 1.04
N VAL A 34 4.91 -8.01 1.89
CA VAL A 34 5.52 -7.75 3.19
C VAL A 34 6.67 -8.73 3.46
N ASP A 35 7.68 -8.32 4.23
CA ASP A 35 8.77 -9.20 4.68
C ASP A 35 8.53 -9.84 6.06
N SER A 36 7.40 -9.53 6.71
CA SER A 36 7.06 -10.01 8.04
C SER A 36 5.88 -10.98 8.03
N LYS A 37 6.12 -12.22 8.50
CA LYS A 37 5.06 -13.21 8.74
C LYS A 37 4.02 -12.72 9.75
N ALA A 38 4.43 -11.92 10.74
CA ALA A 38 3.49 -11.36 11.71
C ALA A 38 2.49 -10.41 11.03
N SER A 39 2.92 -9.65 10.01
CA SER A 39 2.07 -8.75 9.24
C SER A 39 1.03 -9.47 8.36
N LEU A 40 1.22 -10.77 8.08
CA LEU A 40 0.20 -11.59 7.40
C LEU A 40 -1.02 -11.83 8.29
N ALA A 41 -0.80 -11.92 9.60
CA ALA A 41 -1.87 -12.26 10.54
C ALA A 41 -2.91 -11.13 10.57
N GLY A 42 -4.18 -11.48 10.35
CA GLY A 42 -5.29 -10.53 10.45
C GLY A 42 -5.52 -9.63 9.22
N GLY A 43 -4.61 -9.54 8.25
CA GLY A 43 -4.78 -8.69 7.06
C GLY A 43 -6.09 -8.97 6.30
N ARG A 44 -6.30 -10.23 5.91
CA ARG A 44 -7.54 -10.67 5.24
C ARG A 44 -8.76 -10.61 6.18
N ALA A 45 -8.61 -11.04 7.42
CA ALA A 45 -9.74 -11.12 8.37
C ALA A 45 -10.27 -9.73 8.77
N ASN A 46 -9.39 -8.74 8.88
CA ASN A 46 -9.73 -7.40 9.36
C ASN A 46 -10.04 -6.42 8.22
N TRP A 47 -9.37 -6.55 7.08
CA TRP A 47 -9.46 -5.59 5.97
C TRP A 47 -9.68 -6.21 4.59
N GLY A 48 -9.77 -7.55 4.46
CA GLY A 48 -9.93 -8.21 3.16
C GLY A 48 -8.68 -8.20 2.27
N ILE A 49 -7.52 -7.78 2.80
CA ILE A 49 -6.31 -7.53 2.00
C ILE A 49 -5.47 -8.82 1.86
N PRO A 50 -5.15 -9.28 0.63
CA PRO A 50 -4.36 -10.48 0.41
C PRO A 50 -2.85 -10.19 0.44
N LYS A 51 -2.28 -9.97 1.63
CA LYS A 51 -0.82 -9.85 1.82
C LYS A 51 -0.08 -11.10 1.38
N GLU A 52 1.02 -10.92 0.67
CA GLU A 52 1.94 -11.95 0.21
C GLU A 52 3.34 -11.70 0.80
N LEU A 53 4.11 -12.76 1.08
CA LEU A 53 5.49 -12.61 1.54
C LEU A 53 6.41 -12.28 0.37
N ALA A 54 7.36 -11.38 0.62
CA ALA A 54 8.40 -11.02 -0.32
C ALA A 54 9.72 -10.72 0.39
N GLU A 55 10.81 -10.83 -0.36
CA GLU A 55 12.13 -10.38 0.06
C GLU A 55 12.35 -8.94 -0.41
N PHE A 56 12.72 -8.05 0.51
CA PHE A 56 13.02 -6.64 0.24
C PHE A 56 14.51 -6.40 0.40
N THR A 57 15.13 -5.76 -0.58
CA THR A 57 16.49 -5.23 -0.46
C THR A 57 16.47 -3.75 -0.78
N LEU A 58 16.87 -2.95 0.20
CA LEU A 58 17.00 -1.51 0.10
C LEU A 58 18.48 -1.15 0.12
N SER A 59 18.94 -0.27 -0.76
CA SER A 59 20.32 0.23 -0.72
C SER A 59 20.60 1.01 0.57
N ASP A 60 21.87 1.14 0.93
CA ASP A 60 22.29 1.84 2.17
C ASP A 60 21.79 3.29 2.22
N ASP A 61 21.78 3.98 1.07
CA ASP A 61 21.27 5.34 0.90
C ASP A 61 19.75 5.40 0.67
N LYS A 62 19.08 4.25 0.63
CA LYS A 62 17.65 4.07 0.36
C LYS A 62 17.19 4.59 -1.00
N ALA A 63 18.11 4.79 -1.93
CA ALA A 63 17.81 5.23 -3.29
C ALA A 63 17.31 4.10 -4.20
N GLU A 64 17.57 2.83 -3.86
CA GLU A 64 17.16 1.70 -4.67
C GLU A 64 16.43 0.66 -3.82
N LEU A 65 15.27 0.21 -4.33
CA LEU A 65 14.47 -0.86 -3.76
C LEU A 65 14.34 -1.99 -4.77
N THR A 66 14.61 -3.22 -4.35
CA THR A 66 14.26 -4.43 -5.09
C THR A 66 13.34 -5.30 -4.24
N VAL A 67 12.37 -5.93 -4.91
CA VAL A 67 11.41 -6.85 -4.30
C VAL A 67 11.43 -8.16 -5.08
N ALA A 68 11.61 -9.27 -4.38
CA ALA A 68 11.53 -10.62 -4.92
C ALA A 68 10.45 -11.44 -4.19
N VAL A 69 9.85 -12.39 -4.87
CA VAL A 69 8.84 -13.29 -4.31
C VAL A 69 9.32 -14.71 -4.54
N ASN A 70 9.58 -15.45 -3.45
CA ASN A 70 10.15 -16.80 -3.50
C ASN A 70 11.48 -16.84 -4.28
N GLY A 71 12.31 -15.79 -4.15
CA GLY A 71 13.58 -15.67 -4.87
C GLY A 71 13.46 -15.28 -6.35
N GLU A 72 12.26 -15.14 -6.91
CA GLU A 72 12.05 -14.59 -8.26
C GLU A 72 11.91 -13.05 -8.19
N PRO A 73 12.66 -12.26 -8.97
CA PRO A 73 12.50 -10.81 -9.01
C PRO A 73 11.08 -10.40 -9.42
N ALA A 74 10.41 -9.59 -8.59
CA ALA A 74 9.06 -9.10 -8.83
C ALA A 74 9.07 -7.67 -9.39
N THR A 75 9.78 -6.74 -8.74
CA THR A 75 9.89 -5.34 -9.18
C THR A 75 11.10 -4.65 -8.59
N ALA A 76 11.55 -3.57 -9.23
CA ALA A 76 12.61 -2.70 -8.71
C ALA A 76 12.31 -1.23 -8.99
N PHE A 77 12.72 -0.35 -8.07
CA PHE A 77 12.53 1.08 -8.15
C PHE A 77 13.81 1.83 -7.77
N ALA A 78 14.08 2.92 -8.49
CA ALA A 78 14.96 3.97 -7.98
C ALA A 78 14.10 5.12 -7.42
N MET A 79 14.55 5.70 -6.32
CA MET A 79 13.83 6.68 -5.54
C MET A 79 14.77 7.83 -5.18
N ARG A 80 14.27 9.06 -5.23
CA ARG A 80 14.99 10.23 -4.72
C ARG A 80 13.98 11.16 -4.09
N ASN A 81 14.31 11.72 -2.94
CA ASN A 81 13.54 12.79 -2.32
C ASN A 81 14.25 14.14 -2.50
N PHE A 82 13.49 15.23 -2.52
CA PHE A 82 14.01 16.58 -2.72
C PHE A 82 13.09 17.63 -2.11
N GLY A 83 13.62 18.85 -1.99
CA GLY A 83 12.88 19.99 -1.42
C GLY A 83 12.74 19.93 0.10
N PRO A 84 12.01 20.90 0.69
CA PRO A 84 11.83 21.00 2.13
C PRO A 84 10.85 19.96 2.67
N THR A 85 10.98 19.63 3.95
CA THR A 85 10.03 18.78 4.66
C THR A 85 8.83 19.61 5.14
N LEU A 86 7.62 19.19 4.75
CA LEU A 86 6.35 19.84 5.07
C LEU A 86 5.47 18.94 5.95
N PRO A 87 4.66 19.51 6.86
CA PRO A 87 3.71 18.71 7.64
C PRO A 87 2.60 18.15 6.73
N LEU A 88 2.28 16.87 6.90
CA LEU A 88 1.16 16.20 6.25
C LEU A 88 0.17 15.73 7.31
N ASN A 89 -1.07 16.19 7.21
CA ASN A 89 -2.16 15.72 8.07
C ASN A 89 -3.29 15.19 7.19
N THR A 90 -3.71 13.94 7.41
CA THR A 90 -4.75 13.30 6.59
C THR A 90 -6.11 14.01 6.70
N ARG A 91 -6.31 14.89 7.69
CA ARG A 91 -7.49 15.77 7.77
C ARG A 91 -7.57 16.74 6.59
N LEU A 92 -6.44 17.07 5.97
CA LEU A 92 -6.36 17.92 4.77
C LEU A 92 -6.44 17.09 3.48
N VAL A 93 -6.34 15.77 3.56
CA VAL A 93 -6.45 14.86 2.41
C VAL A 93 -7.94 14.54 2.18
N PRO A 94 -8.47 14.75 0.96
CA PRO A 94 -9.85 14.43 0.62
C PRO A 94 -10.21 13.00 1.03
N LYS A 95 -11.40 12.82 1.63
CA LYS A 95 -11.83 11.52 2.17
C LYS A 95 -11.77 10.40 1.12
N GLY A 96 -12.13 10.68 -0.14
CA GLY A 96 -12.07 9.69 -1.21
C GLY A 96 -10.66 9.15 -1.47
N LEU A 97 -9.63 10.00 -1.41
CA LEU A 97 -8.24 9.58 -1.66
C LEU A 97 -7.64 8.73 -0.53
N ARG A 98 -8.23 8.81 0.67
CA ARG A 98 -7.81 8.03 1.84
C ARG A 98 -8.77 6.90 2.20
N THR A 99 -9.84 6.71 1.44
CA THR A 99 -10.82 5.64 1.66
C THR A 99 -10.50 4.48 0.74
N LEU A 100 -10.39 3.29 1.32
CA LEU A 100 -10.17 2.05 0.62
C LEU A 100 -11.35 1.10 0.85
N SER A 101 -11.65 0.32 -0.18
CA SER A 101 -12.60 -0.78 -0.13
C SER A 101 -11.94 -2.06 -0.62
N GLN A 102 -12.26 -3.19 0.01
CA GLN A 102 -11.82 -4.53 -0.38
C GLN A 102 -13.03 -5.46 -0.38
N LEU A 103 -13.17 -6.29 -1.40
CA LEU A 103 -14.20 -7.33 -1.47
C LEU A 103 -13.54 -8.68 -1.15
N TYR A 104 -13.98 -9.33 -0.08
CA TYR A 104 -13.47 -10.63 0.33
C TYR A 104 -14.59 -11.47 0.94
N SER A 105 -14.80 -12.69 0.42
CA SER A 105 -15.89 -13.60 0.83
C SER A 105 -17.25 -12.89 0.97
N ASP A 106 -17.66 -12.19 -0.10
CA ASP A 106 -18.94 -11.45 -0.20
C ASP A 106 -19.12 -10.30 0.81
N THR A 107 -18.07 -9.98 1.57
CA THR A 107 -18.04 -8.87 2.50
C THR A 107 -17.21 -7.73 1.92
N ILE A 108 -17.77 -6.53 1.91
CA ILE A 108 -17.03 -5.32 1.58
C ILE A 108 -16.45 -4.74 2.87
N TYR A 109 -15.12 -4.67 2.93
CA TYR A 109 -14.36 -4.03 3.99
C TYR A 109 -14.07 -2.61 3.57
N ASN A 110 -14.68 -1.64 4.24
CA ASN A 110 -14.45 -0.22 3.97
C ASN A 110 -13.78 0.48 5.15
N PHE A 111 -12.67 1.16 4.88
CA PHE A 111 -11.93 1.89 5.90
C PHE A 111 -11.26 3.12 5.30
N ALA A 112 -11.08 4.15 6.12
CA ALA A 112 -10.40 5.37 5.72
C ALA A 112 -9.15 5.56 6.58
N LEU A 113 -8.00 5.68 5.94
CA LEU A 113 -6.74 5.91 6.63
C LEU A 113 -6.76 7.30 7.28
N SER A 114 -6.19 7.39 8.47
CA SER A 114 -5.95 8.65 9.17
C SER A 114 -4.58 8.67 9.81
N GLY A 115 -4.00 9.87 9.95
CA GLY A 115 -2.67 9.99 10.48
C GLY A 115 -2.08 11.38 10.38
N LYS A 116 -0.86 11.49 10.90
CA LYS A 116 0.01 12.66 10.78
C LYS A 116 1.36 12.17 10.30
N ALA A 117 2.02 12.97 9.49
CA ALA A 117 3.33 12.66 8.96
C ALA A 117 4.06 13.94 8.56
N ARG A 118 5.27 13.76 8.08
CA ARG A 118 6.02 14.76 7.33
C ARG A 118 6.20 14.25 5.91
N MET A 119 6.20 15.15 4.93
CA MET A 119 6.35 14.79 3.52
C MET A 119 7.38 15.67 2.81
N ARG A 120 7.99 15.10 1.77
CA ARG A 120 8.85 15.77 0.81
C ARG A 120 8.42 15.36 -0.59
N LEU A 121 8.77 16.16 -1.60
CA LEU A 121 8.61 15.71 -2.98
C LEU A 121 9.60 14.58 -3.25
N ALA A 122 9.19 13.65 -4.11
CA ALA A 122 10.02 12.53 -4.51
C ALA A 122 9.83 12.17 -5.98
N SER A 123 10.87 11.60 -6.57
CA SER A 123 10.80 10.86 -7.82
C SER A 123 10.82 9.38 -7.53
N LEU A 124 10.01 8.64 -8.26
CA LEU A 124 10.00 7.18 -8.31
C LEU A 124 10.23 6.79 -9.76
N GLU A 125 11.21 5.93 -10.01
CA GLU A 125 11.50 5.40 -11.34
C GLU A 125 11.43 3.87 -11.30
N PRO A 126 10.41 3.26 -11.93
CA PRO A 126 10.35 1.80 -12.07
C PRO A 126 11.48 1.31 -12.97
N LYS A 127 12.39 0.49 -12.42
CA LYS A 127 13.54 -0.07 -13.14
C LYS A 127 13.25 -1.44 -13.75
N PHE A 128 12.40 -2.21 -13.09
CA PHE A 128 12.05 -3.57 -13.49
C PHE A 128 10.65 -3.93 -12.99
N SER A 129 9.93 -4.76 -13.74
CA SER A 129 8.68 -5.39 -13.29
C SER A 129 8.49 -6.73 -14.00
N SER A 130 8.19 -7.76 -13.23
CA SER A 130 7.80 -9.08 -13.76
C SER A 130 6.28 -9.12 -13.87
N ALA A 131 5.72 -9.07 -15.09
CA ALA A 131 4.26 -9.09 -15.30
C ALA A 131 3.53 -10.31 -14.68
N LYS A 132 4.27 -11.38 -14.37
CA LYS A 132 3.78 -12.55 -13.63
C LYS A 132 3.49 -12.23 -12.15
N LEU A 133 4.33 -11.41 -11.53
CA LEU A 133 4.35 -11.18 -10.07
C LEU A 133 3.86 -9.78 -9.69
N PHE A 134 4.16 -8.77 -10.51
CA PHE A 134 3.82 -7.38 -10.26
C PHE A 134 3.40 -6.67 -11.57
N PRO A 135 2.45 -5.73 -11.52
CA PRO A 135 2.07 -4.95 -12.70
C PRO A 135 3.27 -4.26 -13.34
N ASP A 136 3.35 -4.28 -14.67
CA ASP A 136 4.44 -3.63 -15.39
C ASP A 136 4.29 -2.10 -15.35
N LEU A 137 5.09 -1.47 -14.49
CA LEU A 137 5.14 -0.02 -14.33
C LEU A 137 6.25 0.64 -15.15
N THR A 138 7.16 -0.15 -15.76
CA THR A 138 8.34 0.38 -16.48
C THR A 138 7.97 1.23 -17.71
N LYS A 139 6.76 1.02 -18.24
CA LYS A 139 6.20 1.74 -19.40
C LYS A 139 5.25 2.87 -19.01
N ARG A 140 5.16 3.22 -17.73
CA ARG A 140 4.21 4.21 -17.20
C ARG A 140 4.92 5.49 -16.77
N SER A 141 4.24 6.60 -16.95
CA SER A 141 4.69 7.91 -16.48
C SER A 141 4.37 8.08 -15.00
N VAL A 142 5.35 8.41 -14.18
CA VAL A 142 5.10 8.81 -12.79
C VAL A 142 4.78 10.30 -12.77
N LEU A 143 3.51 10.64 -12.53
CA LEU A 143 3.04 12.04 -12.54
C LEU A 143 3.47 12.82 -11.31
N ALA A 144 3.55 12.16 -10.15
CA ALA A 144 3.95 12.74 -8.88
C ALA A 144 4.47 11.66 -7.94
N GLY A 145 5.37 12.04 -7.03
CA GLY A 145 5.86 11.20 -5.95
C GLY A 145 6.03 12.01 -4.67
N VAL A 146 5.75 11.36 -3.55
CA VAL A 146 5.96 11.92 -2.21
C VAL A 146 6.76 10.93 -1.38
N TYR A 147 7.71 11.44 -0.62
CA TYR A 147 8.40 10.69 0.42
C TYR A 147 7.80 11.08 1.76
N ILE A 148 7.35 10.10 2.53
CA ILE A 148 6.68 10.30 3.82
C ILE A 148 7.59 9.78 4.93
N GLU A 149 7.84 10.61 5.94
CA GLU A 149 8.68 10.31 7.10
C GLU A 149 7.98 10.74 8.39
N ASP A 150 8.48 10.25 9.54
CA ASP A 150 7.96 10.57 10.88
C ASP A 150 6.44 10.48 10.98
N PHE A 151 5.89 9.33 10.56
CA PHE A 151 4.45 9.15 10.41
C PHE A 151 3.83 8.30 11.54
N GLU A 152 2.61 8.68 11.89
CA GLU A 152 1.67 7.90 12.68
C GLU A 152 0.46 7.65 11.78
N ILE A 153 0.24 6.39 11.40
CA ILE A 153 -0.92 5.97 10.60
C ILE A 153 -1.80 5.07 11.45
N GLU A 154 -3.08 5.40 11.50
CA GLU A 154 -4.12 4.61 12.12
C GLU A 154 -4.87 3.83 11.02
N PHE A 155 -4.89 2.50 11.17
CA PHE A 155 -5.73 1.61 10.40
C PHE A 155 -6.96 1.27 11.24
N PRO A 156 -8.11 1.94 11.02
CA PRO A 156 -9.30 1.63 11.81
C PRO A 156 -9.81 0.24 11.48
N VAL A 157 -10.57 -0.35 12.40
CA VAL A 157 -11.34 -1.56 12.12
C VAL A 157 -12.27 -1.27 10.94
N ALA A 158 -12.19 -2.07 9.89
CA ALA A 158 -12.99 -1.84 8.69
C ALA A 158 -14.49 -2.01 8.98
N LYS A 159 -15.28 -1.10 8.41
CA LYS A 159 -16.73 -1.28 8.36
C LYS A 159 -17.02 -2.42 7.38
N ARG A 160 -17.59 -3.50 7.90
CA ARG A 160 -18.05 -4.65 7.11
C ARG A 160 -19.45 -4.35 6.58
N LEU A 161 -19.60 -4.40 5.26
CA LEU A 161 -20.86 -4.23 4.57
C LEU A 161 -21.14 -5.53 3.83
N GLU A 162 -22.10 -6.30 4.33
CA GLU A 162 -22.59 -7.49 3.63
C GLU A 162 -23.42 -7.06 2.43
N HIS A 163 -23.19 -7.68 1.28
CA HIS A 163 -24.09 -7.57 0.14
C HIS A 163 -24.96 -8.83 0.11
N LYS A 164 -26.27 -8.68 0.34
CA LYS A 164 -27.22 -9.77 0.09
C LYS A 164 -27.32 -9.96 -1.42
N ILE A 165 -26.87 -11.11 -1.91
CA ILE A 165 -27.21 -11.59 -3.24
C ILE A 165 -28.72 -11.79 -3.23
N LEU A 166 -29.45 -10.98 -4.01
CA LEU A 166 -30.87 -11.18 -4.30
C LEU A 166 -31.03 -12.33 -5.30
#